data_AF-A0A087NC73-F1
#
_entry.id   AF-A0A087NC73-F1
#
_cell.length_a   1.000
_cell.length_b   1.000
_cell.length_c   1.000
_cell.angle_alpha   90.00
_cell.angle_beta   90.00
_cell.angle_gamma   90.00
#
_symmetry.space_group_name_H-M   'P 1'
#
loop_
_entity.id
_entity.type
_entity.pdbx_description
1 polymer ?
#
loop_
_entity_poly.entity_id
_entity_poly.type
_entity_poly.pdbx_seq_one_letter_code
_entity_poly.pdbx_strand_id
1 'polypeptide(L)'
;MRGLLALLLLVFAAPLAAQAPLLTSHLRIHDPWVVADTDSQTYWLFSRNDPAVTGDKRLGIMAYVSRDLAHWEKPRIVFTLPDGTWANEGAWAPEVHRWKGRWHLLATFHNEAAAIQAKAKRPTYRRTTLLAVSDRLDGPFALVRGGDPIAPADAMTLDGTLHIDAAGKPWLVYAHEWMQVGTGTIDAAQG
;
A
#
# COMPACT_ATOMS: atom_id res chain seq x y z
N MET A 1 36.70 -54.93 -17.69
CA MET A 1 35.82 -53.76 -17.96
C MET A 1 35.30 -53.28 -16.61
N ARG A 2 35.89 -52.22 -16.06
CA ARG A 2 35.51 -51.63 -14.76
C ARG A 2 34.43 -50.58 -15.02
N GLY A 3 33.18 -50.86 -14.66
CA GLY A 3 32.10 -49.88 -14.70
C GLY A 3 32.21 -48.93 -13.51
N LEU A 4 32.48 -47.65 -13.77
CA LEU A 4 32.27 -46.59 -12.78
C LEU A 4 30.78 -46.26 -12.73
N LEU A 5 30.12 -46.53 -11.60
CA LEU A 5 28.85 -45.87 -11.27
C LEU A 5 29.17 -44.46 -10.78
N ALA A 6 28.72 -43.44 -11.52
CA ALA A 6 28.70 -42.07 -11.05
C ALA A 6 27.47 -41.87 -10.15
N LEU A 7 27.71 -41.66 -8.86
CA LEU A 7 26.67 -41.32 -7.90
C LEU A 7 26.39 -39.81 -8.00
N LEU A 8 25.26 -39.43 -8.61
CA LEU A 8 24.77 -38.05 -8.62
C LEU A 8 24.23 -37.71 -7.21
N LEU A 9 25.01 -36.97 -6.43
CA LEU A 9 24.56 -36.34 -5.19
C LEU A 9 23.68 -35.14 -5.53
N LEU A 10 22.37 -35.32 -5.42
CA LEU A 10 21.40 -34.21 -5.37
C LEU A 10 21.57 -33.48 -4.04
N VAL A 11 22.34 -32.40 -4.05
CA VAL A 11 22.39 -31.46 -2.93
C VAL A 11 21.08 -30.67 -2.92
N PHE A 12 20.16 -31.03 -2.02
CA PHE A 12 19.04 -30.16 -1.69
C PHE A 12 19.61 -28.96 -0.92
N ALA A 13 19.81 -27.84 -1.61
CA ALA A 13 20.00 -26.57 -0.94
C ALA A 13 18.70 -26.27 -0.20
N ALA A 14 18.69 -26.43 1.13
CA ALA A 14 17.63 -25.87 1.96
C ALA A 14 17.53 -24.38 1.60
N PRO A 15 16.33 -23.84 1.29
CA PRO A 15 16.21 -22.42 1.02
C PRO A 15 16.81 -21.70 2.22
N LEU A 16 17.74 -20.77 1.98
CA LEU A 16 18.26 -19.90 3.01
C LEU A 16 17.01 -19.25 3.63
N ALA A 17 16.63 -19.70 4.84
CA ALA A 17 15.43 -19.20 5.47
C ALA A 17 15.67 -17.70 5.63
N ALA A 18 14.96 -16.89 4.84
CA ALA A 18 14.91 -15.46 5.10
C ALA A 18 14.48 -15.36 6.56
N GLN A 19 15.39 -14.85 7.40
CA GLN A 19 15.12 -14.77 8.83
C GLN A 19 13.90 -13.86 8.97
N ALA A 20 12.78 -14.46 9.32
CA ALA A 20 11.49 -13.81 9.57
C ALA A 20 11.26 -13.74 11.08
N PRO A 21 12.07 -12.96 11.84
CA PRO A 21 12.08 -13.02 13.30
C PRO A 21 10.85 -12.36 13.93
N LEU A 22 10.05 -11.63 13.16
CA LEU A 22 8.96 -10.82 13.69
C LEU A 22 7.68 -11.65 13.75
N LEU A 23 7.11 -11.80 14.94
CA LEU A 23 5.81 -12.43 15.11
C LEU A 23 4.68 -11.44 14.80
N THR A 24 3.61 -11.93 14.18
CA THR A 24 2.39 -11.12 13.91
C THR A 24 1.88 -10.40 15.15
N SER A 25 1.90 -11.07 16.30
CA SER A 25 1.47 -10.51 17.59
C SER A 25 2.34 -9.34 18.09
N HIS A 26 3.52 -9.14 17.51
CA HIS A 26 4.45 -8.06 17.87
C HIS A 26 4.43 -6.90 16.86
N LEU A 27 3.73 -7.05 15.73
CA LEU A 27 3.60 -5.97 14.76
C LEU A 27 2.67 -4.89 15.33
N ARG A 28 3.23 -3.70 15.54
CA ARG A 28 2.48 -2.50 15.95
C ARG A 28 2.10 -1.73 14.69
N ILE A 29 1.00 -2.15 14.07
CA ILE A 29 0.54 -1.65 12.79
C ILE A 29 -0.95 -1.31 12.87
N HIS A 30 -1.37 -0.35 12.06
CA HIS A 30 -2.77 0.03 11.87
C HIS A 30 -3.07 -0.01 10.36
N ASP A 31 -4.31 -0.34 10.04
CA ASP A 31 -4.86 -0.43 8.67
C ASP A 31 -4.02 -1.26 7.68
N PRO A 32 -3.62 -2.50 8.02
CA PRO A 32 -2.80 -3.30 7.12
C PRO A 32 -3.60 -3.84 5.94
N TRP A 33 -2.94 -3.90 4.78
CA TRP A 33 -3.44 -4.64 3.61
C TRP A 33 -2.50 -5.80 3.27
N VAL A 34 -3.07 -6.99 3.03
CA VAL A 34 -2.28 -8.19 2.74
C VAL A 34 -2.56 -8.68 1.32
N VAL A 35 -1.50 -8.81 0.52
CA VAL A 35 -1.54 -9.47 -0.79
C VAL A 35 -1.00 -10.89 -0.65
N ALA A 36 -1.78 -11.88 -1.07
CA ALA A 36 -1.29 -13.25 -1.26
C ALA A 36 -0.68 -13.38 -2.65
N ASP A 37 0.64 -13.39 -2.74
CA ASP A 37 1.36 -13.55 -3.99
C ASP A 37 1.55 -15.03 -4.33
N THR A 38 0.74 -15.50 -5.29
CA THR A 38 0.73 -16.89 -5.71
C THR A 38 1.98 -17.29 -6.49
N ASP A 39 2.62 -16.34 -7.19
CA ASP A 39 3.82 -16.61 -7.99
C ASP A 39 5.01 -16.96 -7.08
N SER A 40 5.18 -16.25 -5.96
CA SER A 40 6.28 -16.46 -5.00
C SER A 40 5.91 -17.31 -3.77
N GLN A 41 4.63 -17.65 -3.61
CA GLN A 41 4.07 -18.31 -2.43
C GLN A 41 4.43 -17.54 -1.14
N THR A 42 4.14 -16.23 -1.15
CA THR A 42 4.37 -15.34 -0.02
C THR A 42 3.16 -14.42 0.22
N TYR A 43 3.07 -13.90 1.43
CA TYR A 43 2.14 -12.85 1.83
C TYR A 43 2.92 -11.54 2.00
N TRP A 44 2.38 -10.47 1.43
CA TRP A 44 2.92 -9.12 1.54
C TRP A 44 1.97 -8.25 2.34
N LEU A 45 2.41 -7.76 3.50
CA LEU A 45 1.64 -6.85 4.35
C LEU A 45 2.14 -5.43 4.16
N PHE A 46 1.26 -4.53 3.72
CA PHE A 46 1.53 -3.11 3.50
C PHE A 46 0.97 -2.27 4.65
N SER A 47 1.76 -1.31 5.12
CA SER A 47 1.39 -0.39 6.21
C SER A 47 2.12 0.94 6.04
N ARG A 48 1.63 2.00 6.69
CA ARG A 48 2.38 3.25 6.87
C ARG A 48 3.81 2.95 7.31
N ASN A 49 4.79 3.62 6.70
CA ASN A 49 6.19 3.55 7.12
C ASN A 49 6.32 4.00 8.58
N ASP A 50 6.91 3.15 9.42
CA ASP A 50 7.31 3.50 10.78
C ASP A 50 8.84 3.69 10.82
N PRO A 51 9.34 4.92 11.01
CA PRO A 51 10.77 5.20 11.10
C PRO A 51 11.47 4.45 12.24
N ALA A 52 10.75 4.06 13.30
CA ALA A 52 11.32 3.26 14.38
C ALA A 52 11.65 1.82 13.94
N VAL A 53 11.01 1.34 12.87
CA VAL A 53 11.21 -0.01 12.32
C VAL A 53 12.14 0.01 11.12
N THR A 54 11.96 0.96 10.19
CA THR A 54 12.75 1.02 8.93
C THR A 54 14.03 1.84 9.06
N GLY A 55 14.11 2.75 10.05
CA GLY A 55 15.18 3.73 10.17
C GLY A 55 15.09 4.91 9.20
N ASP A 56 14.03 4.98 8.38
CA ASP A 56 13.83 6.04 7.38
C ASP A 56 12.64 6.92 7.77
N LYS A 57 12.88 8.23 7.78
CA LYS A 57 11.89 9.23 8.20
C LYS A 57 10.93 9.67 7.10
N ARG A 58 11.14 9.24 5.85
CA ARG A 58 10.31 9.65 4.72
C ARG A 58 8.88 9.12 4.88
N LEU A 59 7.91 9.98 4.55
CA LEU A 59 6.50 9.63 4.54
C LEU A 59 6.23 8.66 3.39
N GLY A 60 5.54 7.55 3.66
CA GLY A 60 5.32 6.52 2.65
C GLY A 60 4.82 5.20 3.22
N ILE A 61 4.95 4.15 2.44
CA ILE A 61 4.47 2.80 2.76
C ILE A 61 5.66 1.84 2.85
N MET A 62 5.65 1.02 3.89
CA MET A 62 6.54 -0.12 4.05
C MET A 62 5.78 -1.43 3.85
N ALA A 63 6.48 -2.49 3.48
CA ALA A 63 5.93 -3.82 3.32
C ALA A 63 6.75 -4.87 4.06
N TYR A 64 6.05 -5.79 4.72
CA TYR A 64 6.59 -7.02 5.30
C TYR A 64 6.32 -8.20 4.38
N VAL A 65 7.16 -9.24 4.45
CA VAL A 65 6.98 -10.49 3.71
C VAL A 65 6.87 -11.64 4.70
N SER A 66 5.93 -12.55 4.47
CA SER A 66 5.75 -13.77 5.25
C SER A 66 5.43 -14.95 4.33
N ARG A 67 5.67 -16.17 4.81
CA ARG A 67 5.20 -17.41 4.15
C ARG A 67 4.03 -18.07 4.86
N ASP A 68 3.74 -17.66 6.09
CA ASP A 68 2.82 -18.36 6.99
C ASP A 68 1.87 -17.44 7.77
N LEU A 69 1.93 -16.12 7.54
CA LEU A 69 1.19 -15.08 8.27
C LEU A 69 1.46 -15.03 9.78
N ALA A 70 2.45 -15.78 10.27
CA ALA A 70 2.86 -15.82 11.67
C ALA A 70 4.23 -15.18 11.88
N HIS A 71 5.15 -15.40 10.93
CA HIS A 71 6.52 -14.93 10.94
C HIS A 71 6.76 -13.99 9.76
N TRP A 72 7.31 -12.81 10.05
CA TRP A 72 7.55 -11.76 9.07
C TRP A 72 9.03 -11.39 9.01
N GLU A 73 9.52 -11.20 7.79
CA GLU A 73 10.81 -10.56 7.53
C GLU A 73 10.81 -9.11 8.00
N LYS A 74 12.00 -8.51 8.17
CA LYS A 74 12.11 -7.07 8.40
C LYS A 74 11.47 -6.31 7.22
N PRO A 75 10.71 -5.23 7.48
CA PRO A 75 10.02 -4.53 6.41
C PRO A 75 11.01 -3.75 5.55
N ARG A 76 10.57 -3.45 4.33
CA ARG A 76 11.25 -2.55 3.40
C ARG A 76 10.30 -1.46 2.96
N ILE A 77 10.84 -0.28 2.66
CA ILE A 77 10.04 0.80 2.07
C ILE A 77 9.77 0.46 0.62
N VAL A 78 8.50 0.51 0.22
CA VAL A 78 8.05 0.23 -1.14
C VAL A 78 7.55 1.48 -1.85
N PHE A 79 7.16 2.50 -1.09
CA PHE A 79 6.75 3.80 -1.62
C PHE A 79 7.23 4.91 -0.68
N THR A 80 7.74 5.99 -1.26
CA THR A 80 7.99 7.25 -0.56
C THR A 80 7.26 8.35 -1.30
N LEU A 81 6.51 9.19 -0.58
CA LEU A 81 5.90 10.37 -1.14
C LEU A 81 7.02 11.30 -1.69
N PRO A 82 7.00 11.65 -2.98
CA PRO A 82 8.00 12.57 -3.54
C PRO A 82 7.94 13.94 -2.88
N ASP A 83 9.12 14.56 -2.73
CA ASP A 83 9.24 15.94 -2.28
C ASP A 83 8.54 16.90 -3.26
N GLY A 84 8.02 18.02 -2.74
CA GLY A 84 7.33 19.03 -3.54
C GLY A 84 5.90 18.66 -3.95
N THR A 85 5.39 17.51 -3.52
CA THR A 85 3.95 17.21 -3.60
C THR A 85 3.15 18.09 -2.63
N TRP A 86 1.84 18.21 -2.87
CA TRP A 86 0.97 19.03 -2.02
C TRP A 86 0.76 18.43 -0.62
N ALA A 87 0.91 17.12 -0.47
CA ALA A 87 0.70 16.41 0.79
C ALA A 87 1.95 16.46 1.66
N ASN A 88 1.76 16.53 2.98
CA ASN A 88 2.87 16.52 3.95
C ASN A 88 2.66 15.50 5.07
N GLU A 89 1.49 14.88 5.16
CA GLU A 89 1.14 13.89 6.18
C GLU A 89 0.25 12.79 5.61
N GLY A 90 0.00 11.76 6.40
CA GLY A 90 -0.89 10.64 6.06
C GLY A 90 -0.12 9.33 5.86
N ALA A 91 -0.22 8.79 4.64
CA ALA A 91 0.12 7.41 4.28
C ALA A 91 -0.71 6.38 5.06
N TRP A 92 -2.02 6.66 5.21
CA TRP A 92 -2.96 5.82 5.96
C TRP A 92 -3.66 4.79 5.06
N ALA A 93 -4.12 3.71 5.68
CA ALA A 93 -4.93 2.65 5.07
C ALA A 93 -4.50 2.28 3.64
N PRO A 94 -3.24 1.83 3.45
CA PRO A 94 -2.79 1.46 2.12
C PRO A 94 -3.54 0.23 1.62
N GLU A 95 -3.86 0.21 0.33
CA GLU A 95 -4.28 -1.00 -0.37
C GLU A 95 -3.46 -1.21 -1.63
N VAL A 96 -3.17 -2.47 -1.95
CA VAL A 96 -2.35 -2.85 -3.10
C VAL A 96 -3.06 -3.88 -3.96
N HIS A 97 -3.34 -3.51 -5.21
CA HIS A 97 -4.15 -4.29 -6.14
C HIS A 97 -3.38 -4.59 -7.42
N ARG A 98 -3.52 -5.81 -7.96
CA ARG A 98 -3.03 -6.14 -9.30
C ARG A 98 -4.10 -5.80 -10.32
N TRP A 99 -3.79 -4.91 -11.25
CA TRP A 99 -4.70 -4.52 -12.33
C TRP A 99 -3.93 -4.28 -13.62
N LYS A 100 -4.42 -4.83 -14.74
CA LYS A 100 -3.79 -4.73 -16.07
C LYS A 100 -2.27 -5.02 -16.07
N GLY A 101 -1.87 -6.07 -15.34
CA GLY A 101 -0.48 -6.53 -15.28
C GLY A 101 0.46 -5.72 -14.38
N ARG A 102 -0.03 -4.68 -13.70
CA ARG A 102 0.76 -3.82 -12.81
C ARG A 102 0.18 -3.78 -11.40
N TRP A 103 1.00 -3.42 -10.44
CA TRP A 103 0.60 -3.23 -9.05
C TRP A 103 0.24 -1.76 -8.82
N HIS A 104 -0.92 -1.55 -8.20
CA HIS A 104 -1.48 -0.25 -7.89
C HIS A 104 -1.57 -0.11 -6.38
N LEU A 105 -0.83 0.85 -5.83
CA LEU A 105 -0.86 1.19 -4.42
C LEU A 105 -1.74 2.43 -4.25
N LEU A 106 -2.75 2.30 -3.40
CA LEU A 106 -3.65 3.36 -2.97
C LEU A 106 -3.35 3.65 -1.50
N ALA A 107 -3.21 4.90 -1.10
CA ALA A 107 -3.11 5.26 0.31
C ALA A 107 -3.57 6.70 0.54
N THR A 108 -4.10 6.99 1.72
CA THR A 108 -4.63 8.32 2.06
C THR A 108 -3.53 9.26 2.50
N PHE A 109 -3.48 10.45 1.90
CA PHE A 109 -2.57 11.53 2.25
C PHE A 109 -3.34 12.82 2.51
N HIS A 110 -2.73 13.73 3.28
CA HIS A 110 -3.36 15.01 3.57
C HIS A 110 -2.36 16.15 3.78
N ASN A 111 -2.92 17.36 3.83
CA ASN A 111 -2.24 18.57 4.24
C ASN A 111 -3.24 19.52 4.89
N GLU A 112 -3.13 19.74 6.20
CA GLU A 112 -4.06 20.60 6.95
C GLU A 112 -3.95 22.08 6.58
N ALA A 113 -2.80 22.52 6.04
CA ALA A 113 -2.61 23.87 5.53
C ALA A 113 -3.27 24.08 4.16
N ALA A 114 -3.63 23.01 3.45
CA ALA A 114 -4.35 23.07 2.18
C ALA A 114 -5.88 23.05 2.42
N ALA A 115 -6.40 24.13 3.00
CA ALA A 115 -7.83 24.26 3.29
C ALA A 115 -8.70 24.12 2.02
N ILE A 116 -9.84 23.42 2.14
CA ILE A 116 -10.85 23.35 1.08
C ILE A 116 -12.04 24.22 1.46
N GLN A 117 -12.61 24.92 0.49
CA GLN A 117 -13.76 25.80 0.71
C GLN A 117 -15.06 25.00 0.64
N ALA A 118 -15.35 24.24 1.69
CA ALA A 118 -16.59 23.48 1.82
C ALA A 118 -17.54 24.11 2.85
N LYS A 119 -18.86 24.01 2.61
CA LYS A 119 -19.88 24.33 3.63
C LYS A 119 -19.90 23.22 4.69
N ALA A 120 -18.94 23.23 5.59
CA ALA A 120 -18.83 22.26 6.68
C ALA A 120 -18.90 22.96 8.05
N LYS A 121 -19.36 22.23 9.07
CA LYS A 121 -19.33 22.71 10.47
C LYS A 121 -17.93 22.66 11.08
N ARG A 122 -17.02 21.90 10.46
CA ARG A 122 -15.64 21.69 10.91
C ARG A 122 -14.68 22.24 9.86
N PRO A 123 -13.44 22.63 10.26
CA PRO A 123 -12.38 22.90 9.30
C PRO A 123 -12.19 21.70 8.37
N THR A 124 -12.04 21.98 7.08
CA THR A 124 -11.80 20.96 6.07
C THR A 124 -10.56 21.32 5.30
N TYR A 125 -9.84 20.30 4.86
CA TYR A 125 -8.57 20.43 4.16
C TYR A 125 -8.39 19.29 3.18
N ARG A 126 -7.42 19.42 2.28
CA ARG A 126 -7.13 18.41 1.27
C ARG A 126 -6.67 17.13 1.96
N ARG A 127 -7.52 16.11 1.90
CA ARG A 127 -7.28 14.72 2.32
C ARG A 127 -7.90 13.83 1.26
N THR A 128 -7.11 12.92 0.70
CA THR A 128 -7.54 12.06 -0.41
C THR A 128 -6.61 10.87 -0.55
N THR A 129 -7.12 9.82 -1.18
CA THR A 129 -6.30 8.70 -1.63
C THR A 129 -5.46 9.09 -2.85
N LEU A 130 -4.15 8.88 -2.74
CA LEU A 130 -3.20 8.97 -3.85
C LEU A 130 -3.01 7.60 -4.49
N LEU A 131 -2.72 7.60 -5.78
CA LEU A 131 -2.38 6.40 -6.55
C LEU A 131 -0.88 6.39 -6.87
N ALA A 132 -0.25 5.24 -6.69
CA ALA A 132 1.09 4.96 -7.15
C ALA A 132 1.12 3.59 -7.86
N VAL A 133 2.04 3.41 -8.79
CA VAL A 133 2.11 2.19 -9.62
C VAL A 133 3.51 1.59 -9.65
N SER A 134 3.58 0.27 -9.72
CA SER A 134 4.83 -0.46 -9.94
C SER A 134 4.60 -1.67 -10.83
N ASP A 135 5.66 -2.11 -11.52
CA ASP A 135 5.65 -3.38 -12.24
C ASP A 135 5.95 -4.57 -11.31
N ARG A 136 6.37 -4.28 -10.06
CA ARG A 136 6.72 -5.28 -9.06
C ARG A 136 5.96 -5.07 -7.75
N LEU A 137 5.60 -6.16 -7.07
CA LEU A 137 4.89 -6.08 -5.80
C LEU A 137 5.74 -5.44 -4.69
N ASP A 138 7.06 -5.63 -4.77
CA ASP A 138 8.05 -5.07 -3.85
C ASP A 138 8.46 -3.62 -4.18
N GLY A 139 7.82 -3.01 -5.18
CA GLY A 139 8.10 -1.66 -5.62
C GLY A 139 9.44 -1.50 -6.35
N PRO A 140 10.01 -0.28 -6.36
CA PRO A 140 9.40 0.95 -5.82
C PRO A 140 8.12 1.30 -6.60
N PHE A 141 7.12 1.81 -5.88
CA PHE A 141 5.93 2.39 -6.48
C PHE A 141 6.21 3.85 -6.85
N ALA A 142 5.80 4.25 -8.05
CA ALA A 142 5.91 5.62 -8.54
C ALA A 142 4.56 6.33 -8.44
N LEU A 143 4.55 7.51 -7.82
CA LEU A 143 3.34 8.35 -7.73
C LEU A 143 2.82 8.67 -9.13
N VAL A 144 1.50 8.58 -9.32
CA VAL A 144 0.86 9.00 -10.58
C VAL A 144 0.13 10.33 -10.42
N ARG A 145 -0.19 10.97 -11.55
CA ARG A 145 -0.95 12.24 -11.61
C ARG A 145 -0.34 13.38 -10.78
N GLY A 146 0.97 13.34 -10.48
CA GLY A 146 1.60 14.31 -9.57
C GLY A 146 0.98 14.35 -8.17
N GLY A 147 0.22 13.32 -7.77
CA GLY A 147 -0.56 13.31 -6.54
C GLY A 147 -1.93 13.98 -6.62
N ASP A 148 -2.43 14.33 -7.81
CA ASP A 148 -3.81 14.80 -7.91
C ASP A 148 -4.81 13.68 -7.55
N PRO A 149 -5.95 14.03 -6.92
CA PRO A 149 -6.96 13.08 -6.48
C PRO A 149 -7.77 12.53 -7.64
N ILE A 150 -8.15 11.25 -7.56
CA ILE A 150 -9.17 10.66 -8.45
C ILE A 150 -10.56 11.12 -8.03
N ALA A 151 -10.79 11.21 -6.71
CA ALA A 151 -12.00 11.80 -6.15
C ALA A 151 -12.07 13.32 -6.43
N PRO A 152 -13.25 13.95 -6.33
CA PRO A 152 -13.39 15.40 -6.48
C PRO A 152 -12.43 16.18 -5.57
N ALA A 153 -11.77 17.21 -6.11
CA ALA A 153 -10.70 17.93 -5.40
C ALA A 153 -11.20 18.74 -4.19
N ASP A 154 -12.49 19.07 -4.15
CA ASP A 154 -13.17 19.73 -3.05
C ASP A 154 -13.83 18.74 -2.06
N ALA A 155 -13.67 17.42 -2.27
CA ALA A 155 -14.10 16.40 -1.32
C ALA A 155 -12.94 15.98 -0.41
N MET A 156 -13.18 16.05 0.89
CA MET A 156 -12.31 15.48 1.92
C MET A 156 -12.64 13.98 2.03
N THR A 157 -11.71 13.13 1.60
CA THR A 157 -11.93 11.69 1.44
C THR A 157 -10.80 10.87 2.07
N LEU A 158 -11.07 9.61 2.37
CA LEU A 158 -10.08 8.66 2.85
C LEU A 158 -10.43 7.23 2.44
N ASP A 159 -9.48 6.33 2.72
CA ASP A 159 -9.62 4.87 2.69
C ASP A 159 -10.12 4.36 1.33
N GLY A 160 -9.51 4.87 0.26
CA GLY A 160 -9.83 4.54 -1.10
C GLY A 160 -9.32 3.17 -1.53
N THR A 161 -10.22 2.34 -2.07
CA THR A 161 -9.97 1.01 -2.63
C THR A 161 -10.24 0.96 -4.14
N LEU A 162 -9.56 0.06 -4.84
CA LEU A 162 -9.83 -0.22 -6.26
C LEU A 162 -10.97 -1.23 -6.40
N HIS A 163 -12.03 -0.83 -7.10
CA HIS A 163 -13.09 -1.73 -7.53
C HIS A 163 -13.13 -1.81 -9.06
N ILE A 164 -13.25 -3.02 -9.61
CA ILE A 164 -13.50 -3.24 -11.04
C ILE A 164 -14.94 -3.69 -11.20
N ASP A 165 -15.74 -2.92 -11.94
CA ASP A 165 -17.14 -3.26 -12.15
C ASP A 165 -17.33 -4.42 -13.15
N ALA A 166 -18.59 -4.84 -13.32
CA ALA A 166 -18.95 -5.93 -14.24
C ALA A 166 -18.63 -5.64 -15.71
N ALA A 167 -18.47 -4.36 -16.10
CA ALA A 167 -18.06 -3.95 -17.43
C ALA A 167 -16.52 -3.85 -17.57
N GLY A 168 -15.76 -4.18 -16.52
CA GLY A 168 -14.30 -4.10 -16.50
C GLY A 168 -13.75 -2.69 -16.27
N LYS A 169 -14.60 -1.75 -15.84
CA LYS A 169 -14.21 -0.35 -15.61
C LYS A 169 -13.67 -0.18 -14.19
N PRO A 170 -12.54 0.52 -14.01
CA PRO A 170 -12.01 0.80 -12.68
C PRO A 170 -12.79 1.93 -12.00
N TRP A 171 -12.89 1.82 -10.68
CA TRP A 171 -13.48 2.79 -9.78
C TRP A 171 -12.59 2.91 -8.54
N LEU A 172 -12.40 4.15 -8.08
CA LEU A 172 -11.96 4.40 -6.71
C LEU A 172 -13.23 4.43 -5.85
N VAL A 173 -13.39 3.46 -4.95
CA VAL A 173 -14.42 3.51 -3.91
C VAL A 173 -13.78 4.05 -2.65
N TYR A 174 -14.38 5.04 -1.99
CA TYR A 174 -13.75 5.75 -0.87
C TYR A 174 -14.79 6.22 0.16
N ALA A 175 -14.32 6.58 1.36
CA ALA A 175 -15.15 7.23 2.37
C ALA A 175 -15.14 8.76 2.16
N HIS A 176 -16.32 9.38 2.08
CA HIS A 176 -16.48 10.83 2.16
C HIS A 176 -16.56 11.24 3.63
N GLU A 177 -15.62 12.07 4.08
CA GLU A 177 -15.48 12.44 5.48
C GLU A 177 -16.76 13.03 6.08
N TRP A 178 -17.20 12.42 7.17
CA TRP A 178 -18.26 12.97 8.03
C TRP A 178 -17.88 14.36 8.57
N MET A 179 -16.59 14.68 8.67
CA MET A 179 -16.14 16.03 9.04
C MET A 179 -16.62 17.09 8.05
N GLN A 180 -16.71 16.74 6.77
CA GLN A 180 -17.19 17.62 5.71
C GLN A 180 -18.72 17.55 5.56
N VAL A 181 -19.28 16.33 5.44
CA VAL A 181 -20.70 16.12 5.07
C VAL A 181 -21.64 15.86 6.24
N GLY A 182 -21.13 15.79 7.48
CA GLY A 182 -21.89 15.54 8.70
C GLY A 182 -22.19 14.05 8.94
N THR A 183 -22.72 13.36 7.94
CA THR A 183 -22.88 11.91 7.92
C THR A 183 -22.01 11.36 6.79
N GLY A 184 -20.93 10.64 7.13
CA GLY A 184 -20.02 10.10 6.14
C GLY A 184 -20.70 9.11 5.21
N THR A 185 -20.23 9.04 3.96
CA THR A 185 -20.76 8.15 2.93
C THR A 185 -19.65 7.29 2.33
N ILE A 186 -20.05 6.24 1.61
CA ILE A 186 -19.15 5.51 0.72
C ILE A 186 -19.55 5.87 -0.70
N ASP A 187 -18.62 6.50 -1.41
CA ASP A 187 -18.82 7.03 -2.75
C ASP A 187 -17.84 6.36 -3.72
N ALA A 188 -18.07 6.56 -5.03
CA ALA A 188 -17.19 6.05 -6.06
C ALA A 188 -16.90 7.13 -7.11
N ALA A 189 -15.64 7.21 -7.54
CA ALA A 189 -15.18 8.12 -8.59
C ALA A 189 -14.34 7.39 -9.64
N GLN A 190 -14.20 8.03 -10.80
CA GLN A 190 -13.40 7.54 -11.92
C GLN A 190 -12.42 8.62 -12.33
N GLY A 191 -11.22 8.20 -12.73
CA GLY A 191 -10.14 9.09 -13.15
C GLY A 191 -9.51 8.64 -14.46
#